data_AF-A0A832VAJ6-F1
#
_entry.id   AF-A0A832VAJ6-F1
#
_cell.length_a   1.000
_cell.length_b   1.000
_cell.length_c   1.000
_cell.angle_alpha   90.00
_cell.angle_beta   90.00
_cell.angle_gamma   90.00
#
_symmetry.space_group_name_H-M   'P 1'
#
loop_
_entity.id
_entity.type
_entity.pdbx_description
1 polymer ?
#
loop_
_entity_poly.entity_id
_entity_poly.type
_entity_poly.pdbx_seq_one_letter_code
_entity_poly.pdbx_strand_id
1 'polypeptide(L)'
;MRNTIASMLVALLLLGAALPLLVLDASGTRWEQTSADDFDDGESFFVETSGGTLKLSRGLTGTWSAVGEATTDRFGFSVASAGDVNGDGYADVVVSAYDNNGGGGDAGEAYVYHGSASGLSATPDWSDQGEATNDYFGWSVASAGDVNGDGYADVIVGARYNDGAATDAGEVYVYHGSSSGLSATPDWSDQGEAAGDHFSYHLASAGDVNGDGYADVIVGAIKNDGAGTDAGEAYV
;
A
#
# COMPACT_ATOMS: atom_id res chain seq x y z
N MET A 1 1.89 52.74 11.58
CA MET A 1 2.51 51.47 11.17
C MET A 1 1.42 50.56 10.62
N ARG A 2 1.20 50.62 9.30
CA ARG A 2 0.40 49.66 8.53
C ARG A 2 1.23 49.39 7.28
N ASN A 3 1.98 48.29 7.26
CA ASN A 3 2.61 47.83 6.03
C ASN A 3 1.63 46.90 5.33
N THR A 4 1.08 47.44 4.25
CA THR A 4 0.29 46.77 3.22
C THR A 4 1.03 45.54 2.69
N ILE A 5 0.39 44.39 2.76
CA ILE A 5 0.78 43.15 2.08
C ILE A 5 0.60 43.42 0.58
N ALA A 6 1.70 43.46 -0.17
CA ALA A 6 1.65 43.55 -1.62
C ALA A 6 1.09 42.23 -2.17
N SER A 7 -0.08 42.30 -2.81
CA SER A 7 -0.71 41.19 -3.51
C SER A 7 0.24 40.57 -4.53
N MET A 8 0.56 39.28 -4.37
CA MET A 8 1.14 38.46 -5.44
C MET A 8 0.08 38.30 -6.54
N LEU A 9 0.31 38.93 -7.67
CA LEU A 9 -0.44 38.68 -8.90
C LEU A 9 0.24 37.51 -9.61
N VAL A 10 -0.29 36.30 -9.44
CA VAL A 10 0.08 35.15 -10.30
C VAL A 10 -0.62 35.36 -11.64
N ALA A 11 0.10 35.87 -12.64
CA ALA A 11 -0.41 35.94 -14.00
C ALA A 11 -0.31 34.55 -14.64
N LEU A 12 -1.33 33.71 -14.45
CA LEU A 12 -1.52 32.49 -15.22
C LEU A 12 -2.02 32.89 -16.62
N LEU A 13 -1.11 33.16 -17.55
CA LEU A 13 -1.48 33.39 -18.95
C LEU A 13 -1.65 32.03 -19.65
N LEU A 14 -2.85 31.47 -19.61
CA LEU A 14 -3.29 30.45 -20.56
C LEU A 14 -3.52 31.11 -21.93
N LEU A 15 -2.45 31.30 -22.71
CA LEU A 15 -2.56 31.51 -24.15
C LEU A 15 -1.63 30.53 -24.83
N GLY A 16 -2.21 29.68 -25.70
CA GLY A 16 -1.59 28.52 -26.35
C GLY A 16 -0.46 28.84 -27.32
N ALA A 17 0.61 29.46 -26.83
CA ALA A 17 1.90 29.55 -27.50
C ALA A 17 2.98 29.15 -26.48
N ALA A 18 3.95 28.36 -26.95
CA ALA A 18 5.10 27.87 -26.19
C ALA A 18 6.00 29.03 -25.74
N LEU A 19 5.60 29.71 -24.67
CA LEU A 19 6.45 30.64 -23.93
C LEU A 19 6.87 29.97 -22.63
N PRO A 20 8.16 30.07 -22.25
CA PRO A 20 8.66 29.43 -21.06
C PRO A 20 8.01 30.04 -19.80
N LEU A 21 7.61 29.20 -18.87
CA LEU A 21 7.11 29.62 -17.57
C LEU A 21 8.24 30.33 -16.81
N LEU A 22 7.98 31.56 -16.36
CA LEU A 22 8.95 32.37 -15.63
C LEU A 22 8.60 32.37 -14.13
N VAL A 23 9.52 31.88 -13.30
CA VAL A 23 9.39 31.97 -11.84
C VAL A 23 10.58 32.76 -11.28
N LEU A 24 10.27 33.79 -10.51
CA LEU A 24 11.22 34.60 -9.74
C LEU A 24 11.04 34.27 -8.26
N ASP A 25 12.12 33.96 -7.57
CA ASP A 25 12.08 33.85 -6.12
C ASP A 25 12.25 35.24 -5.44
N ALA A 26 12.01 35.30 -4.13
CA ALA A 26 12.13 36.54 -3.34
C ALA A 26 13.57 37.08 -3.25
N SER A 27 14.58 36.29 -3.65
CA SER A 27 15.99 36.69 -3.73
C SER A 27 16.39 37.24 -5.11
N GLY A 28 15.47 37.23 -6.08
CA GLY A 28 15.71 37.67 -7.45
C GLY A 28 16.36 36.62 -8.33
N THR A 29 16.44 35.36 -7.88
CA THR A 29 16.98 34.27 -8.68
C THR A 29 15.97 33.89 -9.76
N ARG A 30 16.45 33.85 -11.01
CA ARG A 30 15.65 33.58 -12.20
C ARG A 30 15.71 32.11 -12.56
N TRP A 31 14.54 31.48 -12.64
CA TRP A 31 14.37 30.12 -13.15
C TRP A 31 13.62 30.18 -14.48
N GLU A 32 14.27 29.73 -15.55
CA GLU A 32 13.74 29.75 -16.91
C GLU A 32 13.57 28.31 -17.39
N GLN A 33 12.36 27.98 -17.86
CA GLN A 33 12.07 26.72 -18.52
C GLN A 33 12.71 26.73 -19.92
N THR A 34 13.61 25.79 -20.24
CA THR A 34 14.33 25.77 -21.52
C THR A 34 13.81 24.73 -22.52
N SER A 35 13.00 23.75 -22.10
CA SER A 35 12.26 22.85 -22.99
C SER A 35 11.01 22.25 -22.32
N ALA A 36 10.09 21.75 -23.16
CA ALA A 36 8.89 21.03 -22.72
C ALA A 36 9.19 19.55 -22.36
N ASP A 37 10.35 19.03 -22.76
CA ASP A 37 10.77 17.64 -22.54
C ASP A 37 11.21 17.36 -21.09
N ASP A 38 11.26 18.36 -20.22
CA ASP A 38 11.68 18.21 -18.80
C ASP A 38 10.52 17.71 -17.88
N PHE A 39 9.39 17.27 -18.46
CA PHE A 39 8.20 16.76 -17.76
C PHE A 39 7.69 15.40 -18.27
N ASP A 40 8.32 14.77 -19.27
CA ASP A 40 7.80 13.56 -19.95
C ASP A 40 8.55 12.26 -19.57
N ASP A 41 9.34 12.28 -18.50
CA ASP A 41 10.04 11.10 -17.93
C ASP A 41 9.26 10.42 -16.79
N GLY A 42 8.03 10.84 -16.52
CA GLY A 42 7.19 10.28 -15.47
C GLY A 42 7.54 10.78 -14.06
N GLU A 43 8.38 11.81 -13.95
CA GLU A 43 8.80 12.35 -12.67
C GLU A 43 7.67 13.11 -11.97
N SER A 44 7.39 12.71 -10.73
CA SER A 44 6.44 13.40 -9.86
C SER A 44 7.12 14.61 -9.22
N PHE A 45 6.41 15.74 -9.18
CA PHE A 45 6.91 16.98 -8.62
C PHE A 45 5.98 17.46 -7.51
N PHE A 46 6.54 17.69 -6.31
CA PHE A 46 5.79 18.18 -5.18
C PHE A 46 6.01 19.67 -4.96
N VAL A 47 4.93 20.33 -4.54
CA VAL A 47 4.92 21.74 -4.16
C VAL A 47 4.61 21.81 -2.67
N GLU A 48 5.61 22.14 -1.86
CA GLU A 48 5.39 22.41 -0.44
C GLU A 48 5.51 23.90 -0.15
N THR A 49 4.64 24.40 0.72
CA THR A 49 4.73 25.75 1.28
C THR A 49 5.01 25.66 2.78
N SER A 50 6.26 25.44 3.15
CA SER A 50 6.73 25.57 4.53
C SER A 50 7.56 26.85 4.68
N GLY A 51 7.23 27.67 5.69
CA GLY A 51 8.00 28.87 6.03
C GLY A 51 7.96 30.03 5.02
N GLY A 52 6.94 30.10 4.14
CA GLY A 52 6.79 31.20 3.18
C GLY A 52 7.66 31.09 1.93
N THR A 53 8.34 29.96 1.73
CA THR A 53 9.14 29.66 0.54
C THR A 53 8.46 28.54 -0.24
N LEU A 54 8.34 28.71 -1.56
CA LEU A 54 7.89 27.67 -2.47
C LEU A 54 9.09 26.79 -2.84
N LYS A 55 9.08 25.52 -2.43
CA LYS A 55 10.11 24.57 -2.86
C LYS A 55 9.59 23.72 -4.01
N LEU A 56 10.44 23.57 -5.00
CA LEU A 56 10.26 22.81 -6.22
C LEU A 56 11.35 21.73 -6.22
N SER A 57 11.05 20.53 -5.72
CA SER A 57 12.03 19.42 -5.70
C SER A 57 11.75 18.44 -6.84
N ARG A 58 12.79 18.13 -7.63
CA ARG A 58 12.75 17.10 -8.67
C ARG A 58 12.81 15.71 -8.02
N GLY A 59 11.97 14.80 -8.49
CA GLY A 59 12.06 13.37 -8.27
C GLY A 59 11.51 12.88 -6.95
N LEU A 60 10.71 11.81 -7.03
CA LEU A 60 10.72 10.78 -5.99
C LEU A 60 12.12 10.17 -6.02
N THR A 61 13.12 10.84 -5.45
CA THR A 61 14.27 10.10 -4.93
C THR A 61 13.74 9.32 -3.75
N GLY A 62 13.07 8.20 -4.03
CA GLY A 62 12.57 7.30 -3.01
C GLY A 62 13.71 7.09 -2.04
N THR A 63 13.53 7.54 -0.79
CA THR A 63 14.54 7.34 0.25
C THR A 63 14.70 5.85 0.56
N TRP A 64 13.77 5.03 0.05
CA TRP A 64 13.73 3.59 0.14
C TRP A 64 13.24 2.97 -1.18
N SER A 65 13.77 1.80 -1.52
CA SER A 65 13.30 0.94 -2.61
C SER A 65 13.60 -0.53 -2.30
N ALA A 66 12.68 -1.42 -2.64
CA ALA A 66 12.89 -2.86 -2.62
C ALA A 66 12.48 -3.48 -3.97
N VAL A 67 12.99 -4.68 -4.26
CA VAL A 67 12.70 -5.44 -5.47
C VAL A 67 12.45 -6.90 -5.09
N GLY A 68 11.68 -7.61 -5.91
CA GLY A 68 11.43 -9.04 -5.75
C GLY A 68 12.71 -9.88 -5.87
N GLU A 69 12.66 -11.09 -5.33
CA GLU A 69 13.81 -11.99 -5.23
C GLU A 69 14.22 -12.59 -6.58
N ALA A 70 13.25 -12.78 -7.47
CA ALA A 70 13.43 -13.35 -8.79
C ALA A 70 12.61 -12.61 -9.88
N THR A 71 12.89 -12.96 -11.13
CA THR A 71 12.10 -12.48 -12.26
C THR A 71 10.68 -12.99 -12.15
N THR A 72 9.71 -12.19 -12.59
CA THR A 72 8.28 -12.53 -12.66
C THR A 72 7.55 -12.70 -11.34
N ASP A 73 8.18 -12.53 -10.17
CA ASP A 73 7.50 -12.61 -8.87
C ASP A 73 6.40 -11.56 -8.66
N ARG A 74 6.39 -10.51 -9.51
CA ARG A 74 5.45 -9.37 -9.44
C ARG A 74 5.44 -8.69 -8.06
N PHE A 75 6.62 -8.57 -7.46
CA PHE A 75 6.82 -7.78 -6.24
C PHE A 75 6.28 -6.35 -6.42
N GLY A 76 5.54 -5.86 -5.43
CA GLY A 76 4.85 -4.57 -5.48
C GLY A 76 3.49 -4.61 -6.17
N PHE A 77 2.93 -5.80 -6.43
CA PHE A 77 1.59 -5.91 -7.03
C PHE A 77 0.50 -5.33 -6.12
N SER A 78 0.53 -5.68 -4.84
CA SER A 78 -0.32 -5.09 -3.81
C SER A 78 0.58 -4.49 -2.72
N VAL A 79 0.24 -3.27 -2.30
CA VAL A 79 0.98 -2.52 -1.28
C VAL A 79 -0.01 -1.78 -0.40
N ALA A 80 0.21 -1.82 0.91
CA ALA A 80 -0.54 -1.05 1.88
C ALA A 80 0.36 -0.59 3.02
N SER A 81 -0.08 0.40 3.80
CA SER A 81 0.46 0.53 5.16
C SER A 81 0.05 -0.70 5.95
N ALA A 82 0.96 -1.21 6.77
CA ALA A 82 0.68 -2.27 7.73
C ALA A 82 0.20 -1.70 9.08
N GLY A 83 0.26 -0.38 9.28
CA GLY A 83 0.18 0.23 10.61
C GLY A 83 1.51 0.11 11.35
N ASP A 84 1.55 0.38 12.65
CA ASP A 84 2.74 0.18 13.49
C ASP A 84 2.68 -1.23 14.12
N VAL A 85 3.22 -2.22 13.40
CA VAL A 85 3.10 -3.63 13.78
C VAL A 85 4.09 -4.03 14.87
N ASN A 86 5.10 -3.19 15.12
CA ASN A 86 6.15 -3.43 16.12
C ASN A 86 6.10 -2.48 17.33
N GLY A 87 5.22 -1.47 17.31
CA GLY A 87 4.96 -0.51 18.38
C GLY A 87 6.10 0.50 18.59
N ASP A 88 6.88 0.81 17.57
CA ASP A 88 8.00 1.75 17.65
C ASP A 88 7.60 3.22 17.41
N GLY A 89 6.33 3.45 17.06
CA GLY A 89 5.73 4.75 16.79
C GLY A 89 5.81 5.19 15.33
N TYR A 90 6.32 4.34 14.43
CA TYR A 90 6.37 4.57 12.99
C TYR A 90 5.47 3.57 12.26
N ALA A 91 4.81 4.02 11.19
CA ALA A 91 4.01 3.11 10.38
C ALA A 91 4.92 2.27 9.47
N ASP A 92 4.58 1.00 9.36
CA ASP A 92 5.21 -0.03 8.56
C ASP A 92 4.47 -0.22 7.23
N VAL A 93 5.06 -0.99 6.32
CA VAL A 93 4.53 -1.24 4.98
C VAL A 93 4.50 -2.74 4.71
N VAL A 94 3.37 -3.22 4.17
CA VAL A 94 3.22 -4.56 3.61
C VAL A 94 3.26 -4.49 2.09
N VAL A 95 4.02 -5.40 1.48
CA VAL A 95 4.20 -5.52 0.02
C VAL A 95 4.07 -6.98 -0.37
N SER A 96 3.41 -7.27 -1.49
CA SER A 96 3.29 -8.64 -1.99
C SER A 96 4.05 -8.91 -3.28
N ALA A 97 4.35 -10.19 -3.49
CA ALA A 97 4.88 -10.79 -4.70
C ALA A 97 4.11 -12.09 -5.00
N TYR A 98 2.91 -11.96 -5.55
CA TYR A 98 1.96 -13.07 -5.64
C TYR A 98 2.34 -14.20 -6.62
N ASP A 99 3.30 -13.96 -7.53
CA ASP A 99 3.86 -14.97 -8.44
C ASP A 99 5.19 -15.54 -7.91
N ASN A 100 5.57 -15.23 -6.65
CA ASN A 100 6.78 -15.78 -6.02
C ASN A 100 6.69 -17.32 -5.91
N ASN A 101 7.82 -17.99 -6.10
CA ASN A 101 7.92 -19.45 -6.17
C ASN A 101 8.49 -20.16 -4.91
N GLY A 102 8.66 -19.45 -3.79
CA GLY A 102 9.28 -19.95 -2.55
C GLY A 102 8.52 -21.12 -1.91
N GLY A 103 7.18 -21.07 -1.95
CA GLY A 103 6.27 -22.13 -1.47
C GLY A 103 5.86 -23.18 -2.51
N GLY A 104 6.25 -23.00 -3.78
CA GLY A 104 5.73 -23.77 -4.91
C GLY A 104 5.50 -22.86 -6.12
N GLY A 105 5.15 -23.42 -7.28
CA GLY A 105 4.93 -22.62 -8.50
C GLY A 105 3.81 -21.60 -8.29
N ASP A 106 4.09 -20.31 -8.44
CA ASP A 106 3.14 -19.20 -8.21
C ASP A 106 2.39 -19.32 -6.86
N ALA A 107 3.09 -19.80 -5.81
CA ALA A 107 2.51 -19.89 -4.47
C ALA A 107 2.28 -18.50 -3.85
N GLY A 108 3.15 -17.55 -4.18
CA GLY A 108 3.11 -16.16 -3.71
C GLY A 108 3.79 -15.96 -2.36
N GLU A 109 4.18 -14.71 -2.09
CA GLU A 109 4.81 -14.28 -0.84
C GLU A 109 4.38 -12.84 -0.49
N ALA A 110 4.29 -12.53 0.80
CA ALA A 110 4.11 -11.18 1.32
C ALA A 110 5.25 -10.81 2.28
N TYR A 111 5.57 -9.54 2.32
CA TYR A 111 6.69 -8.99 3.08
C TYR A 111 6.23 -7.77 3.88
N VAL A 112 6.75 -7.60 5.09
CA VAL A 112 6.61 -6.37 5.87
C VAL A 112 7.97 -5.74 6.10
N TYR A 113 8.02 -4.42 5.90
CA TYR A 113 9.19 -3.59 6.16
C TYR A 113 8.82 -2.59 7.26
N HIS A 114 9.56 -2.62 8.36
CA HIS A 114 9.34 -1.70 9.45
C HIS A 114 9.75 -0.28 9.07
N GLY A 115 8.95 0.70 9.50
CA GLY A 115 9.24 2.11 9.49
C GLY A 115 10.21 2.49 10.60
N SER A 116 10.81 3.67 10.46
CA SER A 116 11.63 4.27 11.50
C SER A 116 11.83 5.76 11.21
N ALA A 117 12.49 6.47 12.12
CA ALA A 117 12.95 7.85 11.88
C ALA A 117 13.85 8.00 10.63
N SER A 118 14.46 6.90 10.16
CA SER A 118 15.33 6.88 8.98
C SER A 118 14.63 6.36 7.72
N GLY A 119 13.33 6.08 7.78
CA GLY A 119 12.56 5.43 6.72
C GLY A 119 12.40 3.92 6.94
N LEU A 120 11.99 3.22 5.88
CA LEU A 120 11.73 1.77 5.91
C LEU A 120 13.03 0.94 5.98
N SER A 121 12.97 -0.22 6.62
CA SER A 121 14.04 -1.23 6.64
C SER A 121 14.46 -1.65 5.23
N ALA A 122 15.76 -1.80 4.97
CA ALA A 122 16.26 -2.21 3.65
C ALA A 122 15.97 -3.67 3.28
N THR A 123 15.69 -4.51 4.28
CA THR A 123 15.30 -5.93 4.14
C THR A 123 13.96 -6.13 4.84
N PRO A 124 13.15 -7.11 4.42
CA PRO A 124 11.90 -7.40 5.10
C PRO A 124 12.18 -7.83 6.54
N ASP A 125 11.41 -7.29 7.47
CA ASP A 125 11.43 -7.67 8.88
C ASP A 125 10.55 -8.90 9.15
N TRP A 126 9.60 -9.15 8.25
CA TRP A 126 8.75 -10.33 8.24
C TRP A 126 8.43 -10.73 6.79
N SER A 127 8.29 -12.03 6.55
CA SER A 127 7.67 -12.56 5.33
C SER A 127 6.95 -13.87 5.62
N ASP A 128 5.95 -14.17 4.81
CA ASP A 128 5.29 -15.46 4.76
C ASP A 128 4.81 -15.77 3.33
N GLN A 129 4.61 -17.04 3.04
CA GLN A 129 4.40 -17.56 1.70
C GLN A 129 3.18 -18.49 1.60
N GLY A 130 2.65 -18.65 0.39
CA GLY A 130 1.57 -19.60 0.12
C GLY A 130 1.98 -21.04 0.41
N GLU A 131 1.02 -21.85 0.84
CA GLU A 131 1.23 -23.24 1.25
C GLU A 131 1.34 -24.21 0.06
N ALA A 132 0.72 -23.86 -1.08
CA ALA A 132 0.69 -24.67 -2.28
C ALA A 132 0.90 -23.89 -3.59
N THR A 133 1.12 -24.65 -4.66
CA THR A 133 1.26 -24.12 -6.03
C THR A 133 -0.06 -23.51 -6.49
N ASN A 134 0.00 -22.31 -7.07
CA ASN A 134 -1.15 -21.52 -7.50
C ASN A 134 -2.08 -21.02 -6.39
N ASP A 135 -1.61 -20.87 -5.15
CA ASP A 135 -2.42 -20.21 -4.11
C ASP A 135 -2.49 -18.68 -4.31
N TYR A 136 -1.46 -18.10 -4.95
CA TYR A 136 -1.32 -16.66 -5.17
C TYR A 136 -1.42 -15.86 -3.86
N PHE A 137 -0.74 -16.33 -2.81
CA PHE A 137 -0.63 -15.64 -1.53
C PHE A 137 -0.05 -14.23 -1.74
N GLY A 138 -0.66 -13.24 -1.10
CA GLY A 138 -0.35 -11.84 -1.35
C GLY A 138 -1.03 -11.26 -2.59
N TRP A 139 -2.06 -11.92 -3.15
CA TRP A 139 -2.89 -11.31 -4.20
C TRP A 139 -3.44 -9.94 -3.75
N SER A 140 -3.82 -9.86 -2.48
CA SER A 140 -4.23 -8.64 -1.80
C SER A 140 -3.57 -8.60 -0.42
N VAL A 141 -3.17 -7.40 0.02
CA VAL A 141 -2.65 -7.15 1.36
C VAL A 141 -3.25 -5.86 1.91
N ALA A 142 -3.46 -5.81 3.22
CA ALA A 142 -3.89 -4.60 3.93
C ALA A 142 -3.45 -4.63 5.39
N SER A 143 -3.41 -3.47 6.05
CA SER A 143 -3.52 -3.45 7.51
C SER A 143 -4.91 -3.97 7.91
N ALA A 144 -4.95 -4.77 8.96
CA ALA A 144 -6.18 -5.17 9.62
C ALA A 144 -6.62 -4.18 10.72
N GLY A 145 -5.74 -3.23 11.09
CA GLY A 145 -5.89 -2.46 12.33
C GLY A 145 -5.45 -3.28 13.54
N ASP A 146 -5.84 -2.89 14.74
CA ASP A 146 -5.60 -3.69 15.97
C ASP A 146 -6.84 -4.54 16.24
N VAL A 147 -6.88 -5.75 15.65
CA VAL A 147 -8.08 -6.62 15.70
C VAL A 147 -8.16 -7.39 17.02
N ASN A 148 -7.07 -7.47 17.77
CA ASN A 148 -6.99 -8.22 19.03
C ASN A 148 -6.91 -7.31 20.27
N GLY A 149 -6.81 -5.99 20.08
CA GLY A 149 -6.81 -4.95 21.11
C GLY A 149 -5.54 -4.90 21.96
N ASP A 150 -4.41 -5.34 21.42
CA ASP A 150 -3.14 -5.39 22.15
C ASP A 150 -2.27 -4.12 21.99
N GLY A 151 -2.73 -3.18 21.14
CA GLY A 151 -2.08 -1.91 20.87
C GLY A 151 -1.06 -1.94 19.73
N TYR A 152 -0.90 -3.07 19.05
CA TYR A 152 -0.09 -3.21 17.84
C TYR A 152 -1.01 -3.31 16.61
N ALA A 153 -0.55 -2.82 15.47
CA ALA A 153 -1.28 -3.04 14.23
C ALA A 153 -1.07 -4.47 13.71
N ASP A 154 -2.12 -5.02 13.13
CA ASP A 154 -2.15 -6.35 12.53
C ASP A 154 -2.24 -6.23 11.00
N VAL A 155 -1.95 -7.34 10.32
CA VAL A 155 -1.95 -7.41 8.85
C VAL A 155 -2.83 -8.55 8.38
N ILE A 156 -3.56 -8.31 7.28
CA ILE A 156 -4.34 -9.32 6.58
C ILE A 156 -3.77 -9.55 5.18
N VAL A 157 -3.63 -10.83 4.80
CA VAL A 157 -3.10 -11.27 3.50
C VAL A 157 -4.06 -12.25 2.86
N GLY A 158 -4.29 -12.11 1.55
CA GLY A 158 -5.17 -12.98 0.77
C GLY A 158 -4.42 -13.95 -0.13
N ALA A 159 -4.86 -15.20 -0.17
CA ALA A 159 -4.48 -16.22 -1.15
C ALA A 159 -5.71 -16.55 -2.02
N ARG A 160 -5.84 -15.80 -3.12
CA ARG A 160 -7.07 -15.74 -3.92
C ARG A 160 -7.52 -17.08 -4.49
N TYR A 161 -6.59 -17.98 -4.76
CA TYR A 161 -6.86 -19.25 -5.41
C TYR A 161 -6.54 -20.44 -4.50
N ASN A 162 -6.42 -20.19 -3.19
CA ASN A 162 -6.27 -21.29 -2.24
C ASN A 162 -7.46 -22.26 -2.36
N ASP A 163 -7.11 -23.56 -2.38
CA ASP A 163 -8.02 -24.67 -2.63
C ASP A 163 -8.49 -25.39 -1.34
N GLY A 164 -8.24 -24.81 -0.15
CA GLY A 164 -8.46 -25.44 1.15
C GLY A 164 -9.90 -25.92 1.37
N ALA A 165 -10.88 -25.07 1.06
CA ALA A 165 -12.31 -25.38 1.17
C ALA A 165 -12.88 -25.97 -0.13
N ALA A 166 -12.59 -25.34 -1.27
CA ALA A 166 -13.00 -25.75 -2.61
C ALA A 166 -12.07 -25.15 -3.66
N THR A 167 -12.16 -25.64 -4.91
CA THR A 167 -11.31 -25.15 -6.01
C THR A 167 -11.47 -23.65 -6.22
N ASP A 168 -10.36 -22.91 -6.17
CA ASP A 168 -10.29 -21.45 -6.31
C ASP A 168 -11.25 -20.71 -5.34
N ALA A 169 -11.51 -21.28 -4.16
CA ALA A 169 -12.38 -20.65 -3.15
C ALA A 169 -11.73 -19.39 -2.57
N GLY A 170 -10.43 -19.44 -2.34
CA GLY A 170 -9.64 -18.37 -1.73
C GLY A 170 -9.64 -18.43 -0.20
N GLU A 171 -8.58 -17.89 0.40
CA GLU A 171 -8.38 -17.83 1.85
C GLU A 171 -7.80 -16.48 2.27
N VAL A 172 -8.13 -16.00 3.47
CA VAL A 172 -7.46 -14.87 4.12
C VAL A 172 -6.74 -15.32 5.38
N TYR A 173 -5.67 -14.62 5.71
CA TYR A 173 -4.85 -14.88 6.88
C TYR A 173 -4.60 -13.56 7.62
N VAL A 174 -4.85 -13.54 8.92
CA VAL A 174 -4.54 -12.41 9.81
C VAL A 174 -3.34 -12.78 10.67
N TYR A 175 -2.36 -11.88 10.72
CA TYR A 175 -1.15 -11.98 11.52
C TYR A 175 -1.15 -10.83 12.52
N HIS A 176 -1.08 -11.16 13.81
CA HIS A 176 -1.05 -10.14 14.84
C HIS A 176 0.33 -9.49 14.96
N GLY A 177 0.32 -8.18 15.22
CA GLY A 177 1.49 -7.41 15.61
C GLY A 177 1.94 -7.71 17.04
N SER A 178 3.16 -7.30 17.36
CA SER A 178 3.71 -7.41 18.70
C SER A 178 4.97 -6.57 18.82
N SER A 179 5.52 -6.42 20.02
CA SER A 179 6.86 -5.80 20.19
C SER A 179 8.00 -6.46 19.39
N SER A 180 7.79 -7.66 18.83
CA SER A 180 8.76 -8.35 17.96
C SER A 180 8.38 -8.32 16.47
N GLY A 181 7.34 -7.57 16.10
CA GLY A 181 6.71 -7.58 14.77
C GLY A 181 5.60 -8.63 14.67
N LEU A 182 5.22 -8.94 13.42
CA LEU A 182 4.15 -9.88 13.11
C LEU A 182 4.45 -11.33 13.57
N SER A 183 3.40 -12.06 13.93
CA SER A 183 3.44 -13.51 14.17
C SER A 183 4.02 -14.30 12.99
N ALA A 184 4.78 -15.36 13.26
CA ALA A 184 5.38 -16.23 12.23
C ALA A 184 4.38 -17.21 11.58
N THR A 185 3.17 -17.30 12.12
CA THR A 185 2.06 -18.12 11.61
C THR A 185 0.78 -17.31 11.76
N PRO A 186 -0.25 -17.52 10.92
CA PRO A 186 -1.49 -16.79 11.05
C PRO A 186 -2.15 -17.06 12.39
N ASP A 187 -2.61 -15.99 13.03
CA ASP A 187 -3.38 -16.03 14.28
C ASP A 187 -4.85 -16.39 14.01
N TRP A 188 -5.34 -16.05 12.82
CA TRP A 188 -6.67 -16.40 12.33
C TRP A 188 -6.65 -16.55 10.80
N SER A 189 -7.49 -17.44 10.28
CA SER A 189 -7.75 -17.56 8.84
C SER A 189 -9.21 -17.93 8.57
N ASP A 190 -9.69 -17.62 7.37
CA ASP A 190 -11.02 -17.99 6.90
C ASP A 190 -11.07 -18.15 5.38
N GLN A 191 -12.00 -18.96 4.89
CA GLN A 191 -12.01 -19.47 3.53
C GLN A 191 -13.33 -19.15 2.81
N GLY A 192 -13.26 -19.04 1.48
CA GLY A 192 -14.45 -19.01 0.65
C GLY A 192 -15.24 -20.33 0.73
N GLU A 193 -16.56 -20.26 0.75
CA GLU A 193 -17.43 -21.42 0.96
C GLU A 193 -17.68 -22.23 -0.32
N ALA A 194 -17.52 -21.63 -1.50
CA ALA A 194 -17.79 -22.27 -2.78
C ALA A 194 -16.65 -22.10 -3.80
N ALA A 195 -16.63 -23.01 -4.78
CA ALA A 195 -15.61 -23.02 -5.81
C ALA A 195 -15.70 -21.76 -6.69
N GLY A 196 -14.57 -21.09 -6.88
CA GLY A 196 -14.46 -19.91 -7.73
C GLY A 196 -14.98 -18.62 -7.12
N ASP A 197 -15.35 -18.59 -5.83
CA ASP A 197 -15.80 -17.39 -5.12
C ASP A 197 -14.72 -16.28 -5.13
N HIS A 198 -13.45 -16.68 -5.23
CA HIS A 198 -12.29 -15.80 -5.11
C HIS A 198 -12.40 -14.92 -3.85
N PHE A 199 -12.70 -15.54 -2.71
CA PHE A 199 -12.54 -14.91 -1.41
C PHE A 199 -11.13 -14.31 -1.31
N SER A 200 -10.96 -13.20 -0.60
CA SER A 200 -9.72 -12.42 -0.56
C SER A 200 -9.34 -11.65 -1.85
N TYR A 201 -10.26 -11.40 -2.79
CA TYR A 201 -9.91 -10.62 -3.99
C TYR A 201 -9.51 -9.18 -3.64
N HIS A 202 -10.20 -8.59 -2.66
CA HIS A 202 -9.88 -7.28 -2.09
C HIS A 202 -9.93 -7.35 -0.57
N LEU A 203 -9.00 -6.65 0.08
CA LEU A 203 -8.88 -6.54 1.54
C LEU A 203 -8.75 -5.07 1.93
N ALA A 204 -9.32 -4.72 3.07
CA ALA A 204 -9.07 -3.46 3.75
C ALA A 204 -9.36 -3.59 5.25
N SER A 205 -8.81 -2.70 6.07
CA SER A 205 -9.36 -2.46 7.41
C SER A 205 -10.71 -1.76 7.26
N ALA A 206 -11.70 -2.19 8.04
CA ALA A 206 -12.99 -1.53 8.18
C ALA A 206 -12.99 -0.52 9.34
N GLY A 207 -11.94 -0.52 10.18
CA GLY A 207 -11.92 0.16 11.47
C GLY A 207 -12.85 -0.53 12.47
N ASP A 208 -13.05 0.06 13.65
CA ASP A 208 -14.04 -0.42 14.62
C ASP A 208 -15.45 0.00 14.15
N VAL A 209 -16.10 -0.84 13.35
CA VAL A 209 -17.42 -0.52 12.76
C VAL A 209 -18.56 -0.72 13.74
N ASN A 210 -18.33 -1.47 14.82
CA ASN A 210 -19.37 -1.88 15.75
C ASN A 210 -19.27 -1.17 17.13
N GLY A 211 -18.13 -0.54 17.42
CA GLY A 211 -17.85 0.22 18.64
C GLY A 211 -17.41 -0.64 19.83
N ASP A 212 -16.87 -1.84 19.62
CA ASP A 212 -16.41 -2.73 20.69
C ASP A 212 -14.96 -2.49 21.12
N GLY A 213 -14.25 -1.61 20.41
CA GLY A 213 -12.87 -1.25 20.69
C GLY A 213 -11.83 -2.09 19.94
N TYR A 214 -12.25 -2.98 19.05
CA TYR A 214 -11.37 -3.75 18.17
C TYR A 214 -11.53 -3.28 16.73
N ALA A 215 -10.45 -3.30 15.95
CA ALA A 215 -10.58 -3.05 14.52
C ALA A 215 -11.27 -4.25 13.84
N ASP A 216 -12.11 -3.97 12.86
CA ASP A 216 -12.70 -4.96 11.97
C ASP A 216 -11.98 -4.94 10.61
N VAL A 217 -12.11 -6.04 9.87
CA VAL A 217 -11.58 -6.19 8.49
C VAL A 217 -12.73 -6.32 7.50
N ILE A 218 -12.51 -5.96 6.24
CA ILE A 218 -13.45 -6.22 5.15
C ILE A 218 -12.80 -7.04 4.05
N VAL A 219 -13.49 -8.11 3.63
CA VAL A 219 -13.04 -9.05 2.60
C VAL A 219 -14.02 -9.07 1.45
N GLY A 220 -13.53 -8.93 0.21
CA GLY A 220 -14.35 -9.04 -0.99
C GLY A 220 -14.19 -10.40 -1.69
N ALA A 221 -15.31 -11.08 -1.96
CA ALA A 221 -15.39 -12.26 -2.82
C ALA A 221 -16.18 -11.88 -4.08
N ILE A 222 -15.47 -11.38 -5.11
CA ILE A 222 -16.12 -10.73 -6.26
C ILE A 222 -16.92 -11.68 -7.16
N LYS A 223 -16.76 -12.99 -6.98
CA LYS A 223 -17.42 -14.03 -7.78
C LYS A 223 -18.37 -14.89 -6.97
N ASN A 224 -18.63 -14.53 -5.71
CA ASN A 224 -19.57 -15.28 -4.90
C ASN A 224 -20.95 -15.34 -5.55
N ASP A 225 -21.53 -16.54 -5.56
CA ASP A 225 -22.78 -16.88 -6.24
C ASP A 225 -24.03 -16.83 -5.34
N GLY A 226 -23.91 -16.43 -4.07
CA GLY A 226 -24.96 -16.51 -3.06
C GLY A 226 -26.25 -15.75 -3.42
N ALA A 227 -26.13 -14.67 -4.21
CA ALA A 227 -27.25 -13.89 -4.74
C ALA A 227 -27.50 -14.08 -6.24
N GLY A 228 -26.86 -15.06 -6.87
CA GLY A 228 -26.85 -15.30 -8.32
C GLY A 228 -25.44 -15.29 -8.90
N THR A 229 -25.28 -15.76 -10.15
CA THR A 229 -23.96 -15.92 -10.79
C THR A 229 -23.12 -14.65 -10.76
N ASP A 230 -21.91 -14.76 -10.19
CA ASP A 230 -20.92 -13.69 -9.99
C ASP A 230 -21.53 -12.42 -9.37
N ALA A 231 -22.53 -12.55 -8.48
CA ALA A 231 -23.14 -11.40 -7.82
C ALA A 231 -22.16 -10.69 -6.87
N GLY A 232 -21.21 -11.44 -6.33
CA GLY A 232 -20.21 -10.99 -5.39
C GLY A 232 -20.76 -10.78 -3.99
N GLU A 233 -19.85 -10.82 -3.01
CA GLU A 233 -20.15 -10.58 -1.60
C GLU A 233 -19.01 -9.82 -0.92
N ALA A 234 -19.35 -9.04 0.10
CA ALA A 234 -18.39 -8.36 0.97
C ALA A 234 -18.69 -8.74 2.41
N TYR A 235 -17.65 -9.17 3.12
CA TYR A 235 -17.72 -9.69 4.48
C TYR A 235 -17.02 -8.72 5.43
N VAL A 236 -17.62 -8.44 6.58
CA VAL A 236 -17.02 -7.72 7.71
C VAL A 236 -17.16 -8.59 8.94
#